data_AF-A0A9Q1CVD8-F1
#
_entry.id   AF-A0A9Q1CVD8-F1
#
_cell.length_a   1.000
_cell.length_b   1.000
_cell.length_c   1.000
_cell.angle_alpha   90.00
_cell.angle_beta   90.00
_cell.angle_gamma   90.00
#
_symmetry.space_group_name_H-M   'P 1'
#
loop_
_entity.id
_entity.type
_entity.pdbx_description
1 polymer ?
#
loop_
_entity_poly.entity_id
_entity_poly.type
_entity_poly.pdbx_seq_one_letter_code
_entity_poly.pdbx_strand_id
1 'polypeptide(L)'
;MKMFSFSHKTAFVVDHCPYMAESCRQQVEFDLLTKNRSQGVIPLAPVSKSLWTCAVECSMEYCRILYDIYPTRKLVNYIVSDSEFHVLNSWNQEAQNTQELMSALAAVGPPNPHEDPECCSILHGLVAAVEALCKVTEHQQQARAQLMDTADRVCNRGRIICLTNAKSDTHVRMLEDCVVETILEQNKLAAGSDRLMQIQQCELVLIHTYPLGEDTLVSDRPKKEISPVLTSEVHSVRAGRHLASKLNILVQQHFDLASTTITNIPMKEEQHANTSANYDVELLHHRDAHMEFIKSGDLHPAGSTSRDSGLKETVTLKWCTPRTNSVELHYCTGAYRISPVDVNSRPSSCLTNFLLNGRSVLLEQPRKSGSKVISHMLSSHGGEIFLHVLNSTRSTLEDPPSISEGCGGRVTDYRITDFGELMRENRLTPFPESPAPAGACGKVPLERAKAQLERHTRYWPMIISQTTIFNMQAVVPLANLIVKESLTEDDVLTCQKTVYNLVDMERKNDPLPVSTVGEAEASSTGPCGTSWRRWCAPTSGAASATPACWSA
;
A
#
# COMPACT_ATOMS: atom_id res chain seq x y z
N MET A 1 -10.79 5.13 10.79
CA MET A 1 -11.50 3.83 10.70
C MET A 1 -11.65 3.22 12.08
N LYS A 2 -12.82 2.66 12.44
CA LYS A 2 -12.93 1.79 13.63
C LYS A 2 -12.03 0.56 13.39
N MET A 3 -11.03 0.32 14.24
CA MET A 3 -9.97 -0.70 14.01
C MET A 3 -10.52 -2.11 13.69
N PHE A 4 -11.63 -2.51 14.31
CA PHE A 4 -12.22 -3.84 14.17
C PHE A 4 -13.70 -3.77 13.75
N SER A 5 -13.93 -3.28 12.53
CA SER A 5 -15.25 -3.35 11.87
C SER A 5 -15.51 -4.74 11.25
N PHE A 6 -16.68 -4.93 10.61
CA PHE A 6 -17.02 -6.18 9.91
C PHE A 6 -15.96 -6.65 8.91
N SER A 7 -15.23 -5.72 8.29
CA SER A 7 -14.20 -6.04 7.30
C SER A 7 -12.88 -6.52 7.90
N HIS A 8 -12.72 -6.55 9.23
CA HIS A 8 -11.52 -7.10 9.85
C HIS A 8 -11.42 -8.63 9.67
N LYS A 9 -12.54 -9.35 9.86
CA LYS A 9 -12.65 -10.80 9.72
C LYS A 9 -13.70 -11.14 8.67
N THR A 10 -13.30 -11.77 7.58
CA THR A 10 -14.21 -12.31 6.56
C THR A 10 -14.05 -13.83 6.50
N ALA A 11 -15.10 -14.59 6.81
CA ALA A 11 -15.12 -16.04 6.64
C ALA A 11 -15.84 -16.38 5.33
N PHE A 12 -15.14 -17.00 4.39
CA PHE A 12 -15.78 -17.63 3.24
C PHE A 12 -16.23 -19.04 3.62
N VAL A 13 -17.45 -19.40 3.25
CA VAL A 13 -17.99 -20.75 3.37
C VAL A 13 -18.44 -21.18 1.98
N VAL A 14 -17.76 -22.14 1.39
CA VAL A 14 -18.07 -22.63 0.04
C VAL A 14 -18.53 -24.08 0.13
N ASP A 15 -19.70 -24.32 -0.44
CA ASP A 15 -20.34 -25.62 -0.50
C ASP A 15 -19.60 -26.56 -1.46
N HIS A 16 -19.30 -27.77 -1.00
CA HIS A 16 -18.65 -28.85 -1.74
C HIS A 16 -19.52 -30.11 -1.83
N CYS A 17 -20.82 -29.99 -1.54
CA CYS A 17 -21.77 -31.08 -1.72
C CYS A 17 -21.87 -31.55 -3.19
N PRO A 18 -22.35 -32.78 -3.44
CA PRO A 18 -22.42 -33.38 -4.78
C PRO A 18 -23.10 -32.52 -5.86
N TYR A 19 -24.16 -31.79 -5.48
CA TYR A 19 -24.90 -30.91 -6.40
C TYR A 19 -24.07 -29.72 -6.91
N MET A 20 -23.00 -29.34 -6.20
CA MET A 20 -22.08 -28.28 -6.65
C MET A 20 -21.20 -28.73 -7.82
N ALA A 21 -21.15 -30.03 -8.15
CA ALA A 21 -20.53 -30.53 -9.38
C ALA A 21 -21.34 -30.23 -10.64
N GLU A 22 -22.59 -29.79 -10.51
CA GLU A 22 -23.44 -29.49 -11.65
C GLU A 22 -22.81 -28.43 -12.57
N SER A 23 -22.95 -28.62 -13.89
CA SER A 23 -22.52 -27.65 -14.89
C SER A 23 -23.25 -26.33 -14.74
N CYS A 24 -22.51 -25.21 -14.80
CA CYS A 24 -23.09 -23.88 -14.84
C CYS A 24 -23.80 -23.57 -16.17
N ARG A 25 -23.66 -24.44 -17.18
CA ARG A 25 -24.24 -24.32 -18.53
C ARG A 25 -23.83 -23.04 -19.29
N GLN A 26 -22.81 -22.33 -18.80
CA GLN A 26 -22.15 -21.26 -19.54
C GLN A 26 -20.96 -21.86 -20.30
N GLN A 27 -21.07 -21.86 -21.64
CA GLN A 27 -20.05 -22.38 -22.52
C GLN A 27 -18.78 -21.51 -22.50
N VAL A 28 -17.63 -22.19 -22.45
CA VAL A 28 -16.29 -21.62 -22.55
C VAL A 28 -15.66 -22.15 -23.83
N GLU A 29 -15.44 -21.25 -24.79
CA GLU A 29 -14.68 -21.56 -26.00
C GLU A 29 -13.19 -21.45 -25.70
N PHE A 30 -12.46 -22.55 -25.90
CA PHE A 30 -11.02 -22.62 -25.69
C PHE A 30 -10.24 -23.01 -26.96
N ASP A 31 -10.94 -23.51 -27.99
CA ASP A 31 -10.36 -23.79 -29.31
C ASP A 31 -10.29 -22.48 -30.13
N LEU A 32 -9.20 -21.73 -29.93
CA LEU A 32 -8.96 -20.44 -30.57
C LEU A 32 -8.58 -20.55 -32.07
N LEU A 33 -8.47 -21.77 -32.62
CA LEU A 33 -8.02 -22.01 -34.00
C LEU A 33 -9.12 -21.80 -35.04
N THR A 34 -10.29 -21.26 -34.68
CA THR A 34 -11.44 -21.09 -35.58
C THR A 34 -11.24 -20.05 -36.68
N LYS A 35 -10.30 -19.10 -36.54
CA LYS A 35 -10.14 -18.00 -37.51
C LYS A 35 -9.20 -18.25 -38.70
N ASN A 36 -8.29 -19.24 -38.62
CA ASN A 36 -7.25 -19.49 -39.65
C ASN A 36 -7.12 -20.99 -40.02
N ARG A 37 -8.22 -21.70 -40.27
CA ARG A 37 -8.15 -23.12 -40.66
C ARG A 37 -7.90 -23.31 -42.16
N SER A 38 -6.92 -24.17 -42.47
CA SER A 38 -6.92 -24.97 -43.68
C SER A 38 -8.16 -25.88 -43.68
N GLN A 39 -8.78 -26.09 -44.84
CA GLN A 39 -9.99 -26.91 -44.97
C GLN A 39 -9.78 -28.32 -44.37
N GLY A 40 -10.65 -28.76 -43.44
CA GLY A 40 -10.73 -30.16 -42.99
C GLY A 40 -10.57 -30.45 -41.49
N VAL A 41 -10.37 -29.46 -40.62
CA VAL A 41 -10.23 -29.70 -39.15
C VAL A 41 -11.54 -29.38 -38.42
N ILE A 42 -12.04 -30.30 -37.58
CA ILE A 42 -13.26 -30.16 -36.75
C ILE A 42 -12.91 -29.47 -35.42
N PRO A 43 -13.65 -28.43 -34.98
CA PRO A 43 -13.35 -27.73 -33.73
C PRO A 43 -13.72 -28.58 -32.51
N LEU A 44 -12.97 -28.40 -31.41
CA LEU A 44 -13.31 -29.04 -30.15
C LEU A 44 -14.62 -28.46 -29.61
N ALA A 45 -15.44 -29.33 -29.00
CA ALA A 45 -16.67 -28.90 -28.37
C ALA A 45 -16.37 -27.97 -27.18
N PRO A 46 -17.16 -26.88 -26.99
CA PRO A 46 -17.00 -26.02 -25.84
C PRO A 46 -17.28 -26.79 -24.54
N VAL A 47 -16.62 -26.38 -23.47
CA VAL A 47 -16.82 -26.96 -22.12
C VAL A 47 -17.57 -25.98 -21.24
N SER A 48 -18.06 -26.45 -20.10
CA SER A 48 -18.67 -25.60 -19.07
C SER A 48 -18.05 -25.93 -17.71
N LYS A 49 -17.92 -24.92 -16.87
CA LYS A 49 -17.43 -25.06 -15.50
C LYS A 49 -18.54 -25.61 -14.60
N SER A 50 -18.21 -26.23 -13.47
CA SER A 50 -19.21 -26.56 -12.45
C SER A 50 -19.58 -25.34 -11.60
N LEU A 51 -20.67 -25.44 -10.83
CA LEU A 51 -21.03 -24.41 -9.84
C LEU A 51 -19.91 -24.21 -8.81
N TRP A 52 -19.30 -25.30 -8.34
CA TRP A 52 -18.12 -25.28 -7.47
C TRP A 52 -16.98 -24.47 -8.08
N THR A 53 -16.58 -24.79 -9.31
CA THR A 53 -15.48 -24.07 -9.98
C THR A 53 -15.81 -22.59 -10.13
N CYS A 54 -17.04 -22.23 -10.49
CA CYS A 54 -17.45 -20.83 -10.53
C CYS A 54 -17.36 -20.15 -9.17
N ALA A 55 -17.82 -20.80 -8.09
CA ALA A 55 -17.78 -20.25 -6.74
C ALA A 55 -16.33 -19.99 -6.29
N VAL A 56 -15.45 -20.97 -6.47
CA VAL A 56 -14.02 -20.88 -6.12
C VAL A 56 -13.30 -19.80 -6.93
N GLU A 57 -13.51 -19.73 -8.24
CA GLU A 57 -12.87 -18.69 -9.07
C GLU A 57 -13.26 -17.28 -8.60
N CYS A 58 -14.55 -17.08 -8.30
CA CYS A 58 -15.06 -15.76 -7.92
C CYS A 58 -14.63 -15.36 -6.51
N SER A 59 -14.61 -16.29 -5.54
CA SER A 59 -14.14 -16.01 -4.17
C SER A 59 -12.63 -15.79 -4.12
N MET A 60 -11.84 -16.47 -4.95
CA MET A 60 -10.40 -16.25 -5.04
C MET A 60 -10.07 -14.91 -5.69
N GLU A 61 -10.82 -14.48 -6.71
CA GLU A 61 -10.67 -13.14 -7.29
C GLU A 61 -11.04 -12.04 -6.29
N TYR A 62 -12.07 -12.27 -5.47
CA TYR A 62 -12.39 -11.40 -4.33
C TYR A 62 -11.20 -11.27 -3.38
N CYS A 63 -10.56 -12.39 -3.01
CA CYS A 63 -9.40 -12.40 -2.11
C CYS A 63 -8.18 -11.70 -2.74
N ARG A 64 -7.95 -11.88 -4.05
CA ARG A 64 -6.86 -11.21 -4.78
C ARG A 64 -7.01 -9.68 -4.72
N ILE A 65 -8.19 -9.17 -5.05
CA ILE A 65 -8.49 -7.72 -4.97
C ILE A 65 -8.26 -7.21 -3.55
N LEU A 66 -8.73 -7.97 -2.55
CA LEU A 66 -8.58 -7.61 -1.15
C LEU A 66 -7.11 -7.50 -0.72
N TYR A 67 -6.29 -8.51 -1.03
CA TYR A 67 -4.89 -8.56 -0.60
C TYR A 67 -4.01 -7.52 -1.29
N ASP A 68 -4.28 -7.19 -2.55
CA ASP A 68 -3.59 -6.09 -3.25
C ASP A 68 -3.83 -4.74 -2.55
N ILE A 69 -5.08 -4.45 -2.16
CA ILE A 69 -5.46 -3.16 -1.57
C ILE A 69 -5.10 -3.10 -0.08
N TYR A 70 -5.29 -4.22 0.62
CA TYR A 70 -5.09 -4.36 2.06
C TYR A 70 -4.17 -5.53 2.38
N PRO A 71 -2.84 -5.34 2.27
CA PRO A 71 -1.87 -6.40 2.56
C PRO A 71 -1.85 -6.80 4.05
N THR A 72 -2.43 -5.99 4.94
CA THR A 72 -2.52 -6.30 6.38
C THR A 72 -3.88 -5.93 6.95
N ARG A 73 -4.20 -6.49 8.12
CA ARG A 73 -5.37 -6.16 8.99
C ARG A 73 -6.76 -6.51 8.42
N LYS A 74 -6.87 -6.89 7.15
CA LYS A 74 -8.10 -7.43 6.55
C LYS A 74 -7.88 -8.91 6.30
N LEU A 75 -8.45 -9.74 7.16
CA LEU A 75 -8.14 -11.15 7.23
C LEU A 75 -9.30 -11.97 6.68
N VAL A 76 -8.96 -13.08 6.01
CA VAL A 76 -9.88 -14.04 5.43
C VAL A 76 -9.65 -15.41 6.04
N ASN A 77 -10.73 -16.09 6.41
CA ASN A 77 -10.72 -17.51 6.73
C ASN A 77 -11.55 -18.26 5.70
N TYR A 78 -10.94 -19.19 4.97
CA TYR A 78 -11.59 -19.89 3.87
C TYR A 78 -12.00 -21.29 4.33
N ILE A 79 -13.30 -21.59 4.25
CA ILE A 79 -13.89 -22.82 4.75
C ILE A 79 -14.65 -23.50 3.62
N VAL A 80 -14.41 -24.79 3.45
CA VAL A 80 -15.15 -25.65 2.53
C VAL A 80 -16.05 -26.59 3.35
N SER A 81 -17.26 -26.87 2.87
CA SER A 81 -18.27 -27.65 3.60
C SER A 81 -18.84 -28.77 2.74
N ASP A 82 -18.73 -30.00 3.20
CA ASP A 82 -19.27 -31.22 2.59
C ASP A 82 -19.91 -32.10 3.68
N SER A 83 -19.48 -33.36 3.84
CA SER A 83 -19.84 -34.21 4.97
C SER A 83 -19.23 -33.76 6.29
N GLU A 84 -18.16 -32.97 6.23
CA GLU A 84 -17.57 -32.24 7.33
C GLU A 84 -17.23 -30.79 6.91
N PHE A 85 -16.37 -30.12 7.67
CA PHE A 85 -15.85 -28.80 7.29
C PHE A 85 -14.33 -28.82 7.21
N HIS A 86 -13.79 -28.08 6.24
CA HIS A 86 -12.35 -27.97 6.00
C HIS A 86 -11.93 -26.50 6.07
N VAL A 87 -11.22 -26.13 7.13
CA VAL A 87 -10.67 -24.77 7.27
C VAL A 87 -9.30 -24.72 6.60
N LEU A 88 -9.18 -23.98 5.50
CA LEU A 88 -8.01 -24.03 4.61
C LEU A 88 -6.85 -23.13 5.04
N ASN A 89 -7.11 -22.12 5.88
CA ASN A 89 -6.10 -21.20 6.41
C ASN A 89 -6.46 -20.71 7.82
N SER A 90 -5.68 -19.78 8.39
CA SER A 90 -5.94 -19.21 9.72
C SER A 90 -6.08 -17.69 9.68
N TRP A 91 -6.27 -17.06 10.85
CA TRP A 91 -6.27 -15.60 10.98
C TRP A 91 -4.87 -14.97 11.00
N ASN A 92 -3.80 -15.78 10.90
CA ASN A 92 -2.43 -15.25 10.88
C ASN A 92 -2.18 -14.51 9.57
N GLN A 93 -1.38 -13.45 9.64
CA GLN A 93 -1.09 -12.61 8.47
C GLN A 93 -0.33 -13.38 7.38
N GLU A 94 0.55 -14.30 7.77
CA GLU A 94 1.30 -15.17 6.84
C GLU A 94 0.38 -16.13 6.07
N ALA A 95 -0.74 -16.53 6.67
CA ALA A 95 -1.73 -17.42 6.05
C ALA A 95 -2.68 -16.69 5.06
N GLN A 96 -2.50 -15.38 4.85
CA GLN A 96 -3.29 -14.57 3.91
C GLN A 96 -2.66 -14.62 2.51
N ASN A 97 -2.59 -15.83 1.95
CA ASN A 97 -1.84 -16.11 0.73
C ASN A 97 -2.70 -16.87 -0.30
N THR A 98 -2.89 -16.29 -1.48
CA THR A 98 -3.69 -16.91 -2.55
C THR A 98 -3.06 -18.18 -3.11
N GLN A 99 -1.72 -18.28 -3.14
CA GLN A 99 -1.03 -19.47 -3.64
C GLN A 99 -1.26 -20.67 -2.71
N GLU A 100 -1.18 -20.46 -1.40
CA GLU A 100 -1.43 -21.51 -0.40
C GLU A 100 -2.90 -21.91 -0.42
N LEU A 101 -3.82 -20.95 -0.48
CA LEU A 101 -5.27 -21.22 -0.60
C LEU A 101 -5.61 -22.02 -1.86
N MET A 102 -5.04 -21.65 -3.03
CA MET A 102 -5.22 -22.42 -4.26
C MET A 102 -4.67 -23.83 -4.14
N SER A 103 -3.55 -24.01 -3.44
CA SER A 103 -2.95 -25.32 -3.21
C SER A 103 -3.83 -26.19 -2.29
N ALA A 104 -4.41 -25.59 -1.25
CA ALA A 104 -5.37 -26.25 -0.36
C ALA A 104 -6.67 -26.62 -1.08
N LEU A 105 -7.22 -25.73 -1.91
CA LEU A 105 -8.40 -25.99 -2.75
C LEU A 105 -8.14 -27.11 -3.76
N ALA A 106 -6.94 -27.16 -4.34
CA ALA A 106 -6.55 -28.25 -5.24
C ALA A 106 -6.45 -29.60 -4.51
N ALA A 107 -6.04 -29.60 -3.24
CA ALA A 107 -6.01 -30.82 -2.41
C ALA A 107 -7.41 -31.32 -2.05
N VAL A 108 -8.38 -30.42 -1.83
CA VAL A 108 -9.80 -30.77 -1.65
C VAL A 108 -10.40 -31.33 -2.94
N GLY A 109 -10.05 -30.75 -4.09
CA GLY A 109 -10.52 -31.23 -5.40
C GLY A 109 -11.97 -30.83 -5.73
N PRO A 110 -12.55 -31.35 -6.83
CA PRO A 110 -13.95 -31.11 -7.20
C PRO A 110 -14.92 -31.95 -6.34
N PRO A 111 -16.17 -31.49 -6.14
CA PRO A 111 -17.21 -32.30 -5.49
C PRO A 111 -17.44 -33.62 -6.22
N ASN A 112 -17.68 -34.70 -5.48
CA ASN A 112 -17.99 -35.99 -6.05
C ASN A 112 -19.49 -36.10 -6.39
N PRO A 113 -19.90 -36.20 -7.67
CA PRO A 113 -21.31 -36.30 -8.04
C PRO A 113 -22.01 -37.57 -7.56
N HIS A 114 -21.24 -38.59 -7.13
CA HIS A 114 -21.74 -39.89 -6.72
C HIS A 114 -21.76 -40.10 -5.19
N GLU A 115 -21.31 -39.10 -4.42
CA GLU A 115 -21.39 -39.15 -2.97
C GLU A 115 -22.83 -38.94 -2.50
N ASP A 116 -23.15 -39.50 -1.33
CA ASP A 116 -24.50 -39.43 -0.75
C ASP A 116 -24.85 -38.00 -0.31
N PRO A 117 -25.82 -37.33 -0.95
CA PRO A 117 -26.18 -35.96 -0.60
C PRO A 117 -26.78 -35.82 0.81
N GLU A 118 -27.26 -36.90 1.43
CA GLU A 118 -27.81 -36.84 2.80
C GLU A 118 -26.72 -36.67 3.87
N CYS A 119 -25.49 -37.07 3.55
CA CYS A 119 -24.35 -36.92 4.45
C CYS A 119 -23.73 -35.52 4.39
N CYS A 120 -23.99 -34.74 3.35
CA CYS A 120 -23.31 -33.47 3.08
C CYS A 120 -24.22 -32.26 3.36
N SER A 121 -23.66 -31.22 3.98
CA SER A 121 -24.41 -30.00 4.29
C SER A 121 -23.50 -28.79 4.40
N ILE A 122 -23.99 -27.64 3.91
CA ILE A 122 -23.35 -26.34 4.10
C ILE A 122 -23.34 -25.89 5.57
N LEU A 123 -24.17 -26.50 6.42
CA LEU A 123 -24.26 -26.17 7.84
C LEU A 123 -22.95 -26.41 8.60
N HIS A 124 -22.18 -27.44 8.24
CA HIS A 124 -20.90 -27.74 8.89
C HIS A 124 -19.94 -26.54 8.78
N GLY A 125 -19.81 -25.97 7.59
CA GLY A 125 -18.99 -24.80 7.33
C GLY A 125 -19.54 -23.51 7.95
N LEU A 126 -20.87 -23.35 8.02
CA LEU A 126 -21.48 -22.20 8.72
C LEU A 126 -21.19 -22.23 10.22
N VAL A 127 -21.26 -23.40 10.85
CA VAL A 127 -20.87 -23.57 12.27
C VAL A 127 -19.39 -23.25 12.45
N ALA A 128 -18.53 -23.81 11.61
CA ALA A 128 -17.09 -23.55 11.66
C ALA A 128 -16.74 -22.06 11.43
N ALA A 129 -17.50 -21.35 10.58
CA ALA A 129 -17.32 -19.92 10.37
C ALA A 129 -17.63 -19.10 11.63
N VAL A 130 -18.72 -19.43 12.34
CA VAL A 130 -19.07 -18.77 13.61
C VAL A 130 -17.99 -19.05 14.67
N GLU A 131 -17.51 -20.30 14.77
CA GLU A 131 -16.40 -20.65 15.66
C GLU A 131 -15.12 -19.88 15.31
N ALA A 132 -14.78 -19.78 14.02
CA ALA A 132 -13.63 -19.03 13.56
C ALA A 132 -13.73 -17.54 13.92
N LEU A 133 -14.92 -16.92 13.79
CA LEU A 133 -15.13 -15.53 14.19
C LEU A 133 -14.90 -15.29 15.69
N CYS A 134 -15.11 -16.29 16.54
CA CYS A 134 -14.83 -16.20 17.98
C CYS A 134 -13.32 -16.26 18.31
N LYS A 135 -12.49 -16.83 17.43
CA LYS A 135 -11.03 -16.91 17.64
C LYS A 135 -10.38 -15.52 17.53
N VAL A 136 -9.47 -15.20 18.45
CA VAL A 136 -8.79 -13.90 18.50
C VAL A 136 -7.73 -13.80 17.39
N THR A 137 -7.65 -12.65 16.70
CA THR A 137 -6.57 -12.38 15.73
C THR A 137 -5.35 -11.78 16.42
N GLU A 138 -4.17 -11.89 15.81
CA GLU A 138 -2.94 -11.26 16.33
C GLU A 138 -3.13 -9.75 16.58
N HIS A 139 -3.83 -9.07 15.68
CA HIS A 139 -4.14 -7.64 15.78
C HIS A 139 -5.08 -7.33 16.95
N GLN A 140 -6.10 -8.16 17.18
CA GLN A 140 -6.99 -8.02 18.34
C GLN A 140 -6.24 -8.31 19.64
N GLN A 141 -5.36 -9.31 19.66
CA GLN A 141 -4.53 -9.64 20.82
C GLN A 141 -3.57 -8.51 21.18
N GLN A 142 -2.88 -7.94 20.18
CA GLN A 142 -2.02 -6.77 20.36
C GLN A 142 -2.80 -5.56 20.90
N ALA A 143 -3.99 -5.29 20.36
CA ALA A 143 -4.84 -4.20 20.85
C ALA A 143 -5.30 -4.42 22.31
N ARG A 144 -5.66 -5.67 22.68
CA ARG A 144 -6.00 -6.02 24.08
C ARG A 144 -4.80 -5.79 25.01
N ALA A 145 -3.60 -6.19 24.60
CA ALA A 145 -2.38 -6.02 25.39
C ALA A 145 -2.02 -4.54 25.59
N GLN A 146 -2.22 -3.69 24.56
CA GLN A 146 -1.96 -2.24 24.65
C GLN A 146 -2.96 -1.51 25.55
N LEU A 147 -4.21 -1.99 25.61
CA LEU A 147 -5.29 -1.29 26.30
C LEU A 147 -5.45 -1.67 27.78
N MET A 148 -4.69 -2.66 28.29
CA MET A 148 -4.69 -3.13 29.69
C MET A 148 -6.11 -3.14 30.29
N ASP A 149 -6.45 -2.15 31.11
CA ASP A 149 -7.73 -1.98 31.84
C ASP A 149 -8.96 -1.71 30.94
N THR A 150 -8.76 -1.49 29.64
CA THR A 150 -9.83 -1.28 28.65
C THR A 150 -9.81 -2.30 27.51
N ALA A 151 -9.19 -3.46 27.75
CA ALA A 151 -9.14 -4.56 26.78
C ALA A 151 -10.54 -4.99 26.27
N ASP A 152 -11.58 -4.87 27.11
CA ASP A 152 -12.98 -5.18 26.75
C ASP A 152 -13.58 -4.22 25.71
N ARG A 153 -12.91 -3.08 25.43
CA ARG A 153 -13.30 -2.16 24.35
C ARG A 153 -12.90 -2.66 22.96
N VAL A 154 -12.10 -3.73 22.87
CA VAL A 154 -11.74 -4.33 21.60
C VAL A 154 -12.95 -5.06 21.02
N CYS A 155 -13.52 -4.50 19.96
CA CYS A 155 -14.64 -5.11 19.25
C CYS A 155 -14.20 -6.37 18.47
N ASN A 156 -15.10 -7.35 18.42
CA ASN A 156 -15.05 -8.54 17.59
C ASN A 156 -16.29 -8.59 16.67
N ARG A 157 -16.08 -8.13 15.44
CA ARG A 157 -17.09 -8.14 14.39
C ARG A 157 -16.55 -8.90 13.19
N GLY A 158 -17.43 -9.48 12.40
CA GLY A 158 -17.02 -10.22 11.21
C GLY A 158 -18.13 -10.37 10.19
N ARG A 159 -17.74 -10.83 9.01
CA ARG A 159 -18.64 -11.16 7.91
C ARG A 159 -18.48 -12.63 7.55
N ILE A 160 -19.59 -13.31 7.29
CA ILE A 160 -19.63 -14.64 6.69
C ILE A 160 -20.17 -14.48 5.27
N ILE A 161 -19.44 -14.95 4.26
CA ILE A 161 -19.88 -15.00 2.87
C ILE A 161 -20.05 -16.47 2.50
N CYS A 162 -21.29 -16.90 2.32
CA CYS A 162 -21.63 -18.29 2.05
C CYS A 162 -22.05 -18.47 0.59
N LEU A 163 -21.36 -19.32 -0.15
CA LEU A 163 -21.67 -19.66 -1.55
C LEU A 163 -22.19 -21.10 -1.63
N THR A 164 -23.45 -21.27 -2.04
CA THR A 164 -24.14 -22.57 -2.09
C THR A 164 -25.24 -22.57 -3.15
N ASN A 165 -25.79 -23.74 -3.46
CA ASN A 165 -27.03 -23.90 -4.23
C ASN A 165 -28.19 -24.25 -3.27
N ALA A 166 -28.80 -23.23 -2.67
CA ALA A 166 -29.96 -23.43 -1.80
C ALA A 166 -31.25 -23.86 -2.55
N LYS A 167 -32.07 -24.70 -1.91
CA LYS A 167 -33.28 -25.30 -2.50
C LYS A 167 -34.48 -24.34 -2.63
N SER A 168 -34.67 -23.43 -1.68
CA SER A 168 -35.80 -22.49 -1.62
C SER A 168 -35.56 -21.39 -0.57
N ASP A 169 -36.39 -20.34 -0.57
CA ASP A 169 -36.37 -19.33 0.48
C ASP A 169 -36.58 -19.90 1.90
N THR A 170 -37.32 -21.01 2.04
CA THR A 170 -37.48 -21.69 3.34
C THR A 170 -36.18 -22.35 3.78
N HIS A 171 -35.44 -22.95 2.85
CA HIS A 171 -34.11 -23.49 3.13
C HIS A 171 -33.14 -22.37 3.55
N VAL A 172 -33.18 -21.23 2.86
CA VAL A 172 -32.36 -20.05 3.21
C VAL A 172 -32.65 -19.56 4.63
N ARG A 173 -33.92 -19.45 5.03
CA ARG A 173 -34.28 -19.05 6.41
C ARG A 173 -33.76 -20.04 7.46
N MET A 174 -33.81 -21.35 7.17
CA MET A 174 -33.25 -22.37 8.06
C MET A 174 -31.74 -22.17 8.26
N LEU A 175 -30.99 -21.83 7.20
CA LEU A 175 -29.56 -21.52 7.32
C LEU A 175 -29.31 -20.29 8.21
N GLU A 176 -30.13 -19.24 8.07
CA GLU A 176 -30.04 -18.04 8.90
C GLU A 176 -30.30 -18.34 10.37
N ASP A 177 -31.39 -19.08 10.66
CA ASP A 177 -31.78 -19.44 12.02
C ASP A 177 -30.68 -20.28 12.69
N CYS A 178 -30.11 -21.24 11.96
CA CYS A 178 -28.98 -22.04 12.45
C CYS A 178 -27.75 -21.18 12.79
N VAL A 179 -27.41 -20.19 11.94
CA VAL A 179 -26.30 -19.26 12.22
C VAL A 179 -26.60 -18.41 13.45
N VAL A 180 -27.84 -17.94 13.64
CA VAL A 180 -28.24 -17.20 14.85
C VAL A 180 -28.05 -18.05 16.10
N GLU A 181 -28.59 -19.27 16.10
CA GLU A 181 -28.49 -20.20 17.24
C GLU A 181 -27.02 -20.50 17.56
N THR A 182 -26.22 -20.80 16.54
CA THR A 182 -24.78 -21.06 16.70
C THR A 182 -24.04 -19.85 17.27
N ILE A 183 -24.32 -18.63 16.81
CA ILE A 183 -23.70 -17.41 17.38
C ILE A 183 -24.06 -17.26 18.85
N LEU A 184 -25.31 -17.51 19.24
CA LEU A 184 -25.74 -17.41 20.63
C LEU A 184 -25.04 -18.44 21.52
N GLU A 185 -24.89 -19.67 21.05
CA GLU A 185 -24.18 -20.73 21.77
C GLU A 185 -22.68 -20.43 21.90
N GLN A 186 -22.03 -20.09 20.79
CA GLN A 186 -20.60 -19.77 20.78
C GLN A 186 -20.28 -18.51 21.59
N ASN A 187 -21.17 -17.52 21.63
CA ASN A 187 -21.01 -16.34 22.50
C ASN A 187 -21.10 -16.69 23.99
N LYS A 188 -21.89 -17.69 24.40
CA LYS A 188 -21.91 -18.18 25.79
C LYS A 188 -20.58 -18.84 26.13
N LEU A 189 -20.04 -19.67 25.23
CA LEU A 189 -18.74 -20.31 25.41
C LEU A 189 -17.60 -19.28 25.47
N ALA A 190 -17.63 -18.29 24.58
CA ALA A 190 -16.63 -17.23 24.51
C ALA A 190 -16.65 -16.30 25.74
N ALA A 191 -17.80 -16.13 26.41
CA ALA A 191 -17.90 -15.34 27.64
C ALA A 191 -17.06 -15.93 28.79
N GLY A 192 -16.89 -17.25 28.81
CA GLY A 192 -16.14 -17.98 29.84
C GLY A 192 -14.71 -18.33 29.43
N SER A 193 -14.18 -17.79 28.34
CA SER A 193 -12.88 -18.18 27.78
C SER A 193 -11.96 -16.98 27.57
N ASP A 194 -10.72 -17.06 28.07
CA ASP A 194 -9.71 -16.03 27.86
C ASP A 194 -9.17 -16.00 26.42
N ARG A 195 -9.37 -17.09 25.67
CA ARG A 195 -8.82 -17.29 24.32
C ARG A 195 -9.81 -16.98 23.20
N LEU A 196 -11.07 -16.72 23.53
CA LEU A 196 -12.13 -16.41 22.58
C LEU A 196 -12.66 -15.00 22.83
N MET A 197 -13.38 -14.47 21.86
CA MET A 197 -14.10 -13.20 21.97
C MET A 197 -15.52 -13.38 21.46
N GLN A 198 -16.49 -12.87 22.21
CA GLN A 198 -17.88 -12.85 21.77
C GLN A 198 -18.02 -12.03 20.49
N ILE A 199 -18.79 -12.53 19.54
CA ILE A 199 -19.17 -11.83 18.32
C ILE A 199 -20.22 -10.79 18.68
N GLN A 200 -19.86 -9.50 18.68
CA GLN A 200 -20.83 -8.44 18.95
C GLN A 200 -21.72 -8.16 17.76
N GLN A 201 -21.20 -8.25 16.53
CA GLN A 201 -21.98 -8.10 15.30
C GLN A 201 -21.40 -8.96 14.17
N CYS A 202 -22.28 -9.63 13.45
CA CYS A 202 -22.00 -10.48 12.30
C CYS A 202 -22.86 -10.07 11.11
N GLU A 203 -22.28 -10.07 9.92
CA GLU A 203 -22.98 -9.90 8.66
C GLU A 203 -22.92 -11.22 7.88
N LEU A 204 -24.08 -11.79 7.54
CA LEU A 204 -24.20 -13.01 6.74
C LEU A 204 -24.65 -12.66 5.32
N VAL A 205 -23.76 -12.90 4.36
CA VAL A 205 -24.01 -12.71 2.92
C VAL A 205 -24.21 -14.09 2.30
N LEU A 206 -25.46 -14.48 2.09
CA LEU A 206 -25.84 -15.76 1.47
C LEU A 206 -25.95 -15.57 -0.04
N ILE A 207 -25.11 -16.27 -0.80
CA ILE A 207 -25.10 -16.22 -2.26
C ILE A 207 -25.58 -17.57 -2.79
N HIS A 208 -26.84 -17.60 -3.22
CA HIS A 208 -27.40 -18.73 -3.95
C HIS A 208 -26.94 -18.64 -5.41
N THR A 209 -26.16 -19.62 -5.85
CA THR A 209 -25.69 -19.72 -7.24
C THR A 209 -26.33 -20.91 -7.96
N TYR A 210 -26.77 -20.70 -9.20
CA TYR A 210 -27.48 -21.72 -9.99
C TYR A 210 -27.09 -21.69 -11.48
N PRO A 211 -27.31 -22.79 -12.24
CA PRO A 211 -26.97 -22.86 -13.65
C PRO A 211 -27.68 -21.83 -14.53
N LEU A 212 -27.06 -21.52 -15.67
CA LEU A 212 -27.68 -20.66 -16.69
C LEU A 212 -28.91 -21.36 -17.30
N GLY A 213 -30.01 -20.62 -17.43
CA GLY A 213 -31.24 -21.08 -18.06
C GLY A 213 -32.21 -21.79 -17.11
N GLU A 214 -31.89 -21.88 -15.82
CA GLU A 214 -32.82 -22.39 -14.81
C GLU A 214 -33.55 -21.26 -14.08
N ASP A 215 -34.76 -21.58 -13.63
CA ASP A 215 -35.51 -20.76 -12.69
C ASP A 215 -35.11 -21.14 -11.26
N THR A 216 -35.20 -20.19 -10.34
CA THR A 216 -34.83 -20.38 -8.94
C THR A 216 -35.99 -20.09 -8.00
N LEU A 217 -36.09 -20.88 -6.93
CA LEU A 217 -37.02 -20.70 -5.82
C LEU A 217 -36.43 -19.86 -4.68
N VAL A 218 -35.25 -19.26 -4.90
CA VAL A 218 -34.57 -18.37 -3.96
C VAL A 218 -34.60 -16.96 -4.51
N SER A 219 -35.16 -16.04 -3.73
CA SER A 219 -35.31 -14.64 -4.10
C SER A 219 -34.20 -13.76 -3.51
N ASP A 220 -33.82 -12.70 -4.24
CA ASP A 220 -32.94 -11.68 -3.68
C ASP A 220 -33.60 -11.02 -2.47
N ARG A 221 -32.83 -10.87 -1.39
CA ARG A 221 -33.30 -10.17 -0.19
C ARG A 221 -32.26 -9.16 0.26
N PRO A 222 -32.63 -7.87 0.35
CA PRO A 222 -31.71 -6.85 0.84
C PRO A 222 -31.37 -7.11 2.30
N LYS A 223 -30.31 -6.45 2.75
CA LYS A 223 -29.82 -6.50 4.13
C LYS A 223 -30.96 -6.29 5.13
N LYS A 224 -31.18 -7.31 5.96
CA LYS A 224 -32.23 -7.39 6.98
C LYS A 224 -31.62 -7.79 8.32
N GLU A 225 -32.02 -7.13 9.39
CA GLU A 225 -31.68 -7.55 10.76
C GLU A 225 -32.47 -8.82 11.10
N ILE A 226 -31.74 -9.90 11.42
CA ILE A 226 -32.31 -11.19 11.81
C ILE A 226 -32.30 -11.33 13.33
N SER A 227 -31.24 -10.84 13.97
CA SER A 227 -31.10 -10.72 15.42
C SER A 227 -30.23 -9.51 15.79
N PRO A 228 -30.14 -9.10 17.07
CA PRO A 228 -29.29 -7.97 17.49
C PRO A 228 -27.80 -8.14 17.14
N VAL A 229 -27.37 -9.39 16.92
CA VAL A 229 -25.99 -9.74 16.56
C VAL A 229 -25.83 -10.11 15.10
N LEU A 230 -26.91 -10.48 14.38
CA LEU A 230 -26.83 -10.96 12.99
C LEU A 230 -27.68 -10.10 12.05
N THR A 231 -27.03 -9.56 11.03
CA THR A 231 -27.70 -9.02 9.84
C THR A 231 -27.44 -9.94 8.66
N SER A 232 -28.46 -10.26 7.86
CA SER A 232 -28.32 -11.10 6.68
C SER A 232 -28.81 -10.44 5.40
N GLU A 233 -28.14 -10.72 4.29
CA GLU A 233 -28.60 -10.44 2.93
C GLU A 233 -28.47 -11.70 2.06
N VAL A 234 -29.35 -11.82 1.08
CA VAL A 234 -29.42 -12.98 0.17
C VAL A 234 -29.33 -12.48 -1.26
N HIS A 235 -28.44 -13.10 -2.03
CA HIS A 235 -28.24 -12.80 -3.43
C HIS A 235 -28.51 -14.07 -4.26
N SER A 236 -29.45 -13.98 -5.18
CA SER A 236 -29.80 -15.05 -6.11
C SER A 236 -29.16 -14.74 -7.47
N VAL A 237 -28.08 -15.45 -7.81
CA VAL A 237 -27.22 -15.08 -8.92
C VAL A 237 -26.88 -16.27 -9.79
N ARG A 238 -26.96 -16.10 -11.11
CA ARG A 238 -26.51 -17.13 -12.05
C ARG A 238 -25.01 -17.37 -11.89
N ALA A 239 -24.57 -18.61 -12.07
CA ALA A 239 -23.15 -18.96 -12.05
C ALA A 239 -22.34 -18.31 -13.19
N GLY A 240 -21.02 -18.47 -13.14
CA GLY A 240 -20.09 -17.93 -14.13
C GLY A 240 -19.95 -16.41 -14.02
N ARG A 241 -20.01 -15.70 -15.16
CA ARG A 241 -19.75 -14.25 -15.23
C ARG A 241 -20.64 -13.39 -14.30
N HIS A 242 -21.86 -13.83 -14.04
CA HIS A 242 -22.82 -13.09 -13.21
C HIS A 242 -22.41 -13.16 -11.73
N LEU A 243 -22.00 -14.34 -11.26
CA LEU A 243 -21.43 -14.54 -9.93
C LEU A 243 -20.13 -13.71 -9.74
N ALA A 244 -19.25 -13.72 -10.74
CA ALA A 244 -18.01 -12.93 -10.71
C ALA A 244 -18.31 -11.43 -10.58
N SER A 245 -19.25 -10.92 -11.39
CA SER A 245 -19.69 -9.52 -11.31
C SER A 245 -20.29 -9.18 -9.95
N LYS A 246 -21.09 -10.09 -9.36
CA LYS A 246 -21.66 -9.89 -8.03
C LYS A 246 -20.58 -9.80 -6.96
N LEU A 247 -19.64 -10.74 -6.92
CA LEU A 247 -18.56 -10.71 -5.92
C LEU A 247 -17.64 -9.50 -6.10
N ASN A 248 -17.44 -9.03 -7.34
CA ASN A 248 -16.73 -7.77 -7.61
C ASN A 248 -17.47 -6.55 -7.03
N ILE A 249 -18.80 -6.50 -7.08
CA ILE A 249 -19.59 -5.45 -6.43
C ILE A 249 -19.52 -5.58 -4.90
N LEU A 250 -19.66 -6.80 -4.39
CA LEU A 250 -19.61 -7.06 -2.95
C LEU A 250 -18.26 -6.66 -2.35
N VAL A 251 -17.11 -7.00 -2.97
CA VAL A 251 -15.80 -6.59 -2.45
C VAL A 251 -15.67 -5.07 -2.33
N GLN A 252 -16.25 -4.33 -3.28
CA GLN A 252 -16.25 -2.87 -3.22
C GLN A 252 -17.08 -2.34 -2.05
N GLN A 253 -18.29 -2.87 -1.86
CA GLN A 253 -19.16 -2.49 -0.74
C GLN A 253 -18.58 -2.91 0.61
N HIS A 254 -17.96 -4.07 0.65
CA HIS A 254 -17.43 -4.71 1.85
C HIS A 254 -16.22 -3.99 2.43
N PHE A 255 -15.43 -3.33 1.58
CA PHE A 255 -14.16 -2.69 1.95
C PHE A 255 -14.06 -1.23 1.53
N ASP A 256 -15.20 -0.58 1.27
CA ASP A 256 -15.28 0.83 0.91
C ASP A 256 -14.37 1.18 -0.29
N LEU A 257 -14.42 0.35 -1.34
CA LEU A 257 -13.62 0.58 -2.54
C LEU A 257 -14.38 1.46 -3.53
N ALA A 258 -13.61 2.24 -4.30
CA ALA A 258 -14.06 2.95 -5.47
C ALA A 258 -13.38 2.38 -6.73
N SER A 259 -13.95 2.70 -7.89
CA SER A 259 -13.40 2.34 -9.18
C SER A 259 -12.89 3.58 -9.92
N THR A 260 -11.70 3.46 -10.52
CA THR A 260 -11.14 4.41 -11.48
C THR A 260 -10.91 3.72 -12.81
N THR A 261 -11.47 4.25 -13.89
CA THR A 261 -11.17 3.83 -15.26
C THR A 261 -10.16 4.78 -15.89
N ILE A 262 -8.98 4.25 -16.23
CA ILE A 262 -7.92 4.99 -16.91
C ILE A 262 -8.07 4.80 -18.40
N THR A 263 -8.17 5.91 -19.12
CA THR A 263 -8.43 5.95 -20.56
C THR A 263 -7.23 6.47 -21.34
N ASN A 264 -7.26 6.28 -22.66
CA ASN A 264 -6.24 6.75 -23.60
C ASN A 264 -4.83 6.21 -23.29
N ILE A 265 -4.73 4.96 -22.84
CA ILE A 265 -3.44 4.31 -22.59
C ILE A 265 -2.81 4.00 -23.97
N PRO A 266 -1.64 4.59 -24.30
CA PRO A 266 -1.01 4.38 -25.59
C PRO A 266 -0.33 3.00 -25.63
N MET A 267 -0.79 2.12 -26.52
CA MET A 267 -0.21 0.79 -26.71
C MET A 267 0.19 0.57 -28.17
N LYS A 268 1.28 -0.19 -28.39
CA LYS A 268 1.66 -0.68 -29.73
C LYS A 268 0.92 -2.00 -30.00
N GLU A 269 0.25 -2.10 -31.15
CA GLU A 269 -0.33 -3.36 -31.63
C GLU A 269 0.75 -4.25 -32.25
N GLU A 270 0.75 -5.56 -31.91
CA GLU A 270 1.76 -6.50 -32.43
C GLU A 270 1.56 -6.85 -33.91
N GLN A 271 0.33 -6.76 -34.42
CA GLN A 271 0.02 -7.13 -35.81
C GLN A 271 0.01 -5.92 -36.77
N HIS A 272 -0.06 -4.69 -36.24
CA HIS A 272 -0.08 -3.46 -37.03
C HIS A 272 0.73 -2.38 -36.31
N ALA A 273 2.06 -2.43 -36.43
CA ALA A 273 2.98 -1.49 -35.77
C ALA A 273 2.76 0.00 -36.13
N ASN A 274 1.89 0.29 -37.11
CA ASN A 274 1.54 1.62 -37.58
C ASN A 274 0.19 2.15 -37.04
N THR A 275 -0.56 1.37 -36.25
CA THR A 275 -1.82 1.79 -35.61
C THR A 275 -1.72 1.67 -34.09
N SER A 276 -1.93 2.78 -33.37
CA SER A 276 -2.09 2.78 -31.91
C SER A 276 -3.58 2.75 -31.58
N ALA A 277 -4.03 1.73 -30.84
CA ALA A 277 -5.35 1.72 -30.22
C ALA A 277 -5.28 2.26 -28.80
N ASN A 278 -6.31 2.99 -28.38
CA ASN A 278 -6.48 3.44 -27.01
C ASN A 278 -7.26 2.36 -26.24
N TYR A 279 -6.72 1.96 -25.09
CA TYR A 279 -7.37 1.01 -24.21
C TYR A 279 -7.68 1.65 -22.87
N ASP A 280 -8.69 1.07 -22.22
CA ASP A 280 -9.14 1.46 -20.90
C ASP A 280 -8.79 0.37 -19.89
N VAL A 281 -8.37 0.78 -18.69
CA VAL A 281 -8.04 -0.13 -17.58
C VAL A 281 -8.82 0.31 -16.35
N GLU A 282 -9.59 -0.60 -15.77
CA GLU A 282 -10.32 -0.37 -14.53
C GLU A 282 -9.47 -0.82 -13.32
N LEU A 283 -9.33 0.08 -12.34
CA LEU A 283 -8.61 -0.13 -11.10
C LEU A 283 -9.54 0.07 -9.90
N LEU A 284 -9.47 -0.84 -8.92
CA LEU A 284 -10.10 -0.68 -7.62
C LEU A 284 -9.10 -0.17 -6.60
N HIS A 285 -9.56 0.68 -5.70
CA HIS A 285 -8.76 1.22 -4.59
C HIS A 285 -9.70 1.72 -3.49
N HIS A 286 -9.16 2.12 -2.34
CA HIS A 286 -10.00 2.71 -1.29
C HIS A 286 -10.70 3.99 -1.79
N ARG A 287 -11.96 4.19 -1.38
CA ARG A 287 -12.79 5.34 -1.76
C ARG A 287 -12.16 6.70 -1.41
N ASP A 288 -11.26 6.73 -0.43
CA ASP A 288 -10.69 8.00 0.02
C ASP A 288 -9.79 8.66 -1.02
N ALA A 289 -9.34 7.92 -2.04
CA ALA A 289 -8.68 8.49 -3.21
C ALA A 289 -9.57 9.51 -3.95
N HIS A 290 -10.89 9.46 -3.77
CA HIS A 290 -11.84 10.35 -4.43
C HIS A 290 -12.54 11.33 -3.48
N MET A 291 -12.08 11.47 -2.22
CA MET A 291 -12.73 12.39 -1.27
C MET A 291 -12.82 13.83 -1.79
N GLU A 292 -11.80 14.31 -2.49
CA GLU A 292 -11.78 15.67 -3.05
C GLU A 292 -12.84 15.84 -4.15
N PHE A 293 -13.08 14.82 -4.98
CA PHE A 293 -14.17 14.82 -5.97
C PHE A 293 -15.54 14.79 -5.31
N ILE A 294 -15.70 13.97 -4.27
CA ILE A 294 -16.96 13.86 -3.50
C ILE A 294 -17.31 15.21 -2.86
N LYS A 295 -16.34 15.86 -2.19
CA LYS A 295 -16.55 17.14 -1.50
C LYS A 295 -16.86 18.29 -2.45
N SER A 296 -16.28 18.27 -3.65
CA SER A 296 -16.46 19.34 -4.65
C SER A 296 -17.78 19.22 -5.42
N GLY A 297 -18.54 18.12 -5.25
CA GLY A 297 -19.73 17.84 -6.05
C GLY A 297 -19.44 17.51 -7.52
N ASP A 298 -18.16 17.30 -7.86
CA ASP A 298 -17.67 17.02 -9.22
C ASP A 298 -17.93 15.57 -9.66
N LEU A 299 -18.53 14.73 -8.81
CA LEU A 299 -19.03 13.39 -9.15
C LEU A 299 -20.29 13.42 -10.04
N HIS A 300 -20.61 14.53 -10.69
CA HIS A 300 -21.60 14.53 -11.76
C HIS A 300 -20.94 14.07 -13.07
N PRO A 301 -21.25 12.87 -13.59
CA PRO A 301 -20.70 12.41 -14.85
C PRO A 301 -21.16 13.36 -15.96
N ALA A 302 -20.19 13.87 -16.71
CA ALA A 302 -20.43 14.34 -18.06
C ALA A 302 -20.90 13.14 -18.92
N GLY A 303 -22.20 12.84 -18.93
CA GLY A 303 -22.83 12.07 -20.00
C GLY A 303 -23.42 10.69 -19.68
N SER A 304 -24.01 10.46 -18.50
CA SER A 304 -24.88 9.29 -18.28
C SER A 304 -26.28 9.73 -17.83
N THR A 305 -27.06 10.21 -18.78
CA THR A 305 -28.53 10.17 -18.68
C THR A 305 -29.00 8.84 -19.23
N SER A 306 -28.89 7.79 -18.43
CA SER A 306 -29.61 6.53 -18.67
C SER A 306 -30.29 6.13 -17.37
N ARG A 307 -31.58 6.46 -17.27
CA ARG A 307 -32.50 5.79 -16.36
C ARG A 307 -32.68 4.36 -16.89
N ASP A 308 -31.70 3.48 -16.67
CA ASP A 308 -31.87 2.03 -16.79
C ASP A 308 -30.62 1.28 -16.28
N SER A 309 -30.85 0.38 -15.30
CA SER A 309 -29.92 -0.60 -14.69
C SER A 309 -28.77 -0.05 -13.83
N GLY A 310 -28.58 -0.63 -12.63
CA GLY A 310 -27.57 -0.26 -11.63
C GLY A 310 -26.12 -0.46 -12.05
N LEU A 311 -25.64 0.37 -12.98
CA LEU A 311 -24.27 0.41 -13.46
C LEU A 311 -23.31 0.97 -12.39
N LYS A 312 -22.20 0.25 -12.22
CA LYS A 312 -21.06 0.56 -11.35
C LYS A 312 -20.55 1.99 -11.61
N GLU A 313 -20.54 2.83 -10.58
CA GLU A 313 -20.02 4.20 -10.65
C GLU A 313 -18.49 4.15 -10.68
N THR A 314 -17.88 4.62 -11.77
CA THR A 314 -16.42 4.67 -11.96
C THR A 314 -15.98 6.08 -12.33
N VAL A 315 -14.87 6.54 -11.74
CA VAL A 315 -14.25 7.82 -12.10
C VAL A 315 -13.36 7.62 -13.31
N THR A 316 -13.63 8.37 -14.38
CA THR A 316 -12.81 8.33 -15.59
C THR A 316 -11.65 9.31 -15.51
N LEU A 317 -10.42 8.81 -15.60
CA LEU A 317 -9.21 9.64 -15.69
C LEU A 317 -8.46 9.33 -16.99
N LYS A 318 -7.82 10.34 -17.56
CA LYS A 318 -7.09 10.23 -18.83
C LYS A 318 -5.59 10.13 -18.59
N TRP A 319 -4.96 9.15 -19.24
CA TRP A 319 -3.51 9.02 -19.26
C TRP A 319 -2.85 10.29 -19.80
N CYS A 320 -1.91 10.84 -19.04
CA CYS A 320 -1.00 11.89 -19.49
C CYS A 320 0.44 11.41 -19.46
N THR A 321 1.09 11.44 -20.62
CA THR A 321 2.53 11.16 -20.74
C THR A 321 3.32 12.19 -19.94
N PRO A 322 4.14 11.76 -18.96
CA PRO A 322 5.04 12.67 -18.25
C PRO A 322 5.97 13.37 -19.26
N ARG A 323 6.09 14.70 -19.19
CA ARG A 323 6.91 15.48 -20.13
C ARG A 323 8.42 15.30 -19.91
N THR A 324 8.81 14.82 -18.74
CA THR A 324 10.19 14.68 -18.27
C THR A 324 10.36 13.36 -17.51
N ASN A 325 11.55 12.76 -17.58
CA ASN A 325 11.93 11.57 -16.80
C ASN A 325 12.50 11.93 -15.42
N SER A 326 12.40 13.19 -14.99
CA SER A 326 12.88 13.64 -13.67
C SER A 326 11.92 13.19 -12.58
N VAL A 327 12.50 12.76 -11.44
CA VAL A 327 11.74 12.54 -10.20
C VAL A 327 11.28 13.91 -9.68
N GLU A 328 10.12 14.38 -10.14
CA GLU A 328 9.50 15.59 -9.63
C GLU A 328 8.80 15.24 -8.30
N LEU A 329 9.13 15.99 -7.25
CA LEU A 329 8.45 15.87 -5.96
C LEU A 329 7.07 16.51 -6.08
N HIS A 330 6.05 15.70 -6.29
CA HIS A 330 4.66 16.16 -6.30
C HIS A 330 4.09 16.25 -4.88
N TYR A 331 3.38 17.35 -4.60
CA TYR A 331 2.61 17.47 -3.36
C TYR A 331 1.42 16.50 -3.42
N CYS A 332 1.44 15.50 -2.52
CA CYS A 332 0.48 14.40 -2.46
C CYS A 332 -0.28 14.47 -1.13
N THR A 333 -1.61 14.47 -1.18
CA THR A 333 -2.48 14.52 0.01
C THR A 333 -2.86 13.12 0.51
N GLY A 334 -2.64 12.08 -0.30
CA GLY A 334 -2.84 10.69 0.08
C GLY A 334 -2.40 9.72 -1.02
N ALA A 335 -1.93 8.53 -0.62
CA ALA A 335 -1.53 7.47 -1.54
C ALA A 335 -2.24 6.17 -1.19
N TYR A 336 -2.91 5.56 -2.16
CA TYR A 336 -3.77 4.40 -1.95
C TYR A 336 -3.33 3.25 -2.85
N ARG A 337 -3.22 2.04 -2.31
CA ARG A 337 -2.94 0.84 -3.11
C ARG A 337 -4.08 0.59 -4.10
N ILE A 338 -3.73 0.05 -5.25
CA ILE A 338 -4.67 -0.30 -6.32
C ILE A 338 -4.68 -1.79 -6.59
N SER A 339 -5.78 -2.28 -7.15
CA SER A 339 -5.87 -3.61 -7.75
C SER A 339 -6.57 -3.51 -9.11
N PRO A 340 -5.96 -3.94 -10.22
CA PRO A 340 -6.63 -3.98 -11.51
C PRO A 340 -7.79 -4.97 -11.49
N VAL A 341 -8.95 -4.63 -12.05
CA VAL A 341 -10.10 -5.55 -12.11
C VAL A 341 -9.79 -6.74 -13.01
N ASP A 342 -9.27 -6.49 -14.21
CA ASP A 342 -8.84 -7.53 -15.16
C ASP A 342 -7.31 -7.60 -15.20
N VAL A 343 -6.70 -8.17 -14.16
CA VAL A 343 -5.23 -8.18 -13.97
C VAL A 343 -4.45 -8.80 -15.13
N ASN A 344 -5.00 -9.86 -15.74
CA ASN A 344 -4.35 -10.59 -16.84
C ASN A 344 -4.72 -10.07 -18.23
N SER A 345 -5.55 -9.02 -18.33
CA SER A 345 -5.82 -8.42 -19.63
C SER A 345 -4.56 -7.74 -20.19
N ARG A 346 -4.41 -7.75 -21.52
CA ARG A 346 -3.29 -7.09 -22.19
C ARG A 346 -3.18 -5.60 -21.80
N PRO A 347 -4.27 -4.81 -21.76
CA PRO A 347 -4.20 -3.41 -21.32
C PRO A 347 -3.70 -3.25 -19.88
N SER A 348 -4.27 -4.00 -18.93
CA SER A 348 -3.86 -3.93 -17.52
C SER A 348 -2.40 -4.35 -17.35
N SER A 349 -1.98 -5.45 -17.99
CA SER A 349 -0.61 -5.94 -17.94
C SER A 349 0.39 -4.93 -18.49
N CYS A 350 0.06 -4.24 -19.58
CA CYS A 350 0.92 -3.18 -20.11
C CYS A 350 1.03 -2.00 -19.15
N LEU A 351 -0.09 -1.56 -18.56
CA LEU A 351 -0.09 -0.47 -17.59
C LEU A 351 0.69 -0.82 -16.31
N THR A 352 0.44 -1.99 -15.72
CA THR A 352 1.11 -2.39 -14.47
C THR A 352 2.60 -2.60 -14.68
N ASN A 353 3.02 -3.30 -15.74
CA ASN A 353 4.45 -3.46 -16.03
C ASN A 353 5.15 -2.13 -16.34
N PHE A 354 4.47 -1.20 -17.00
CA PHE A 354 5.01 0.16 -17.21
C PHE A 354 5.34 0.84 -15.88
N LEU A 355 4.44 0.72 -14.88
CA LEU A 355 4.62 1.29 -13.55
C LEU A 355 5.69 0.55 -12.73
N LEU A 356 5.68 -0.78 -12.77
CA LEU A 356 6.65 -1.63 -12.06
C LEU A 356 8.09 -1.40 -12.54
N ASN A 357 8.29 -0.97 -13.79
CA ASN A 357 9.58 -0.54 -14.33
C ASN A 357 10.07 0.83 -13.82
N GLY A 358 9.40 1.42 -12.82
CA GLY A 358 9.80 2.65 -12.14
C GLY A 358 9.30 3.94 -12.81
N ARG A 359 8.46 3.84 -13.83
CA ARG A 359 7.83 5.01 -14.46
C ARG A 359 6.55 5.37 -13.74
N SER A 360 6.22 6.67 -13.71
CA SER A 360 4.95 7.16 -13.16
C SER A 360 4.05 7.68 -14.27
N VAL A 361 2.74 7.75 -14.01
CA VAL A 361 1.72 8.21 -14.96
C VAL A 361 0.91 9.30 -14.30
N LEU A 362 0.84 10.46 -14.93
CA LEU A 362 -0.07 11.53 -14.50
C LEU A 362 -1.46 11.29 -15.06
N LEU A 363 -2.48 11.62 -14.28
CA LEU A 363 -3.87 11.37 -14.62
C LEU A 363 -4.65 12.69 -14.67
N GLU A 364 -5.17 12.99 -15.86
CA GLU A 364 -5.97 14.18 -16.16
C GLU A 364 -7.46 13.91 -15.92
N GLN A 365 -8.14 14.84 -15.23
CA GLN A 365 -9.59 14.82 -15.12
C GLN A 365 -10.19 15.37 -16.43
N PRO A 366 -11.05 14.62 -17.13
CA PRO A 366 -11.72 15.12 -18.33
C PRO A 366 -12.70 16.25 -17.98
N ARG A 367 -12.54 17.43 -18.60
CA ARG A 367 -13.44 18.58 -18.45
C ARG A 367 -14.01 19.00 -19.81
N LYS A 368 -15.27 19.45 -19.83
CA LYS A 368 -15.98 19.89 -21.06
C LYS A 368 -15.37 21.16 -21.68
N SER A 369 -14.75 22.02 -20.87
CA SER A 369 -14.06 23.25 -21.30
C SER A 369 -13.09 23.71 -20.21
N GLY A 370 -11.89 24.16 -20.57
CA GLY A 370 -10.91 24.74 -19.64
C GLY A 370 -9.49 24.16 -19.76
N SER A 371 -8.59 24.62 -18.88
CA SER A 371 -7.22 24.11 -18.75
C SER A 371 -7.21 22.67 -18.24
N LYS A 372 -6.23 21.90 -18.69
CA LYS A 372 -6.00 20.52 -18.20
C LYS A 372 -5.78 20.52 -16.69
N VAL A 373 -6.43 19.59 -15.99
CA VAL A 373 -6.28 19.43 -14.54
C VAL A 373 -5.73 18.05 -14.26
N ILE A 374 -4.48 17.99 -13.78
CA ILE A 374 -3.90 16.76 -13.25
C ILE A 374 -4.35 16.63 -11.80
N SER A 375 -5.00 15.52 -11.47
CA SER A 375 -5.57 15.29 -10.13
C SER A 375 -4.93 14.09 -9.43
N HIS A 376 -4.39 13.15 -10.20
CA HIS A 376 -3.84 11.92 -9.66
C HIS A 376 -2.54 11.53 -10.37
N MET A 377 -1.79 10.65 -9.73
CA MET A 377 -0.62 10.01 -10.32
C MET A 377 -0.57 8.53 -9.91
N LEU A 378 -0.29 7.65 -10.86
CA LEU A 378 0.10 6.27 -10.56
C LEU A 378 1.61 6.15 -10.48
N SER A 379 2.09 5.50 -9.43
CA SER A 379 3.52 5.29 -9.21
C SER A 379 3.78 3.99 -8.43
N SER A 380 4.87 3.31 -8.76
CA SER A 380 5.31 2.09 -8.07
C SER A 380 6.34 2.42 -6.99
N HIS A 381 6.18 1.79 -5.82
CA HIS A 381 7.06 1.90 -4.66
C HIS A 381 7.46 0.49 -4.23
N GLY A 382 8.68 0.06 -4.54
CA GLY A 382 9.17 -1.26 -4.12
C GLY A 382 8.41 -2.45 -4.70
N GLY A 383 7.76 -2.29 -5.86
CA GLY A 383 6.93 -3.33 -6.49
C GLY A 383 5.43 -3.22 -6.19
N GLU A 384 5.03 -2.29 -5.32
CA GLU A 384 3.62 -2.00 -5.03
C GLU A 384 3.16 -0.74 -5.76
N ILE A 385 1.97 -0.78 -6.37
CA ILE A 385 1.44 0.35 -7.14
C ILE A 385 0.47 1.17 -6.29
N PHE A 386 0.67 2.48 -6.28
CA PHE A 386 -0.18 3.42 -5.55
C PHE A 386 -0.80 4.46 -6.49
N LEU A 387 -2.05 4.80 -6.21
CA LEU A 387 -2.75 5.97 -6.71
C LEU A 387 -2.54 7.12 -5.73
N HIS A 388 -1.74 8.09 -6.16
CA HIS A 388 -1.45 9.33 -5.44
C HIS A 388 -2.50 10.38 -5.79
N VAL A 389 -3.05 11.03 -4.77
CA VAL A 389 -3.97 12.17 -4.89
C VAL A 389 -3.14 13.45 -4.88
N LEU A 390 -3.21 14.19 -5.97
CA LEU A 390 -2.47 15.43 -6.16
C LEU A 390 -3.37 16.63 -5.92
N ASN A 391 -2.82 17.69 -5.35
CA ASN A 391 -3.56 18.94 -5.22
C ASN A 391 -3.77 19.57 -6.61
N SER A 392 -5.03 19.64 -7.03
CA SER A 392 -5.46 20.25 -8.28
C SER A 392 -5.87 21.73 -8.13
N THR A 393 -5.96 22.22 -6.90
CA THR A 393 -6.33 23.60 -6.59
C THR A 393 -5.10 24.51 -6.54
N ARG A 394 -5.32 25.82 -6.73
CA ARG A 394 -4.29 26.84 -6.60
C ARG A 394 -3.64 26.72 -5.21
N SER A 395 -2.32 26.59 -5.18
CA SER A 395 -1.59 26.50 -3.92
C SER A 395 -1.72 27.82 -3.14
N THR A 396 -1.99 27.73 -1.84
CA THR A 396 -1.89 28.89 -0.94
C THR A 396 -0.45 29.37 -0.75
N LEU A 397 0.53 28.56 -1.19
CA LEU A 397 1.96 28.84 -1.20
C LEU A 397 2.47 29.24 -2.59
N GLU A 398 1.56 29.56 -3.51
CA GLU A 398 1.92 30.24 -4.76
C GLU A 398 2.57 31.58 -4.47
N ASP A 399 3.58 31.96 -5.25
CA ASP A 399 4.32 33.22 -5.12
C ASP A 399 4.94 33.43 -3.72
N PRO A 400 5.85 32.52 -3.29
CA PRO A 400 6.50 32.67 -2.00
C PRO A 400 7.36 33.95 -1.96
N PRO A 401 7.55 34.57 -0.78
CA PRO A 401 8.43 35.72 -0.64
C PRO A 401 9.83 35.44 -1.21
N SER A 402 10.41 36.43 -1.89
CA SER A 402 11.74 36.27 -2.47
C SER A 402 12.78 35.99 -1.38
N ILE A 403 13.58 34.95 -1.57
CA ILE A 403 14.70 34.61 -0.66
C ILE A 403 15.65 35.80 -0.52
N SER A 404 15.87 36.59 -1.58
CA SER A 404 16.79 37.73 -1.56
C SER A 404 16.30 38.92 -0.72
N GLU A 405 15.00 38.97 -0.43
CA GLU A 405 14.37 40.03 0.36
C GLU A 405 14.18 39.63 1.83
N GLY A 406 14.28 38.33 2.13
CA GLY A 406 14.19 37.79 3.48
C GLY A 406 15.49 37.90 4.29
N CYS A 407 15.46 37.32 5.49
CA CYS A 407 16.60 37.24 6.39
C CYS A 407 17.78 36.52 5.71
N GLY A 408 18.93 37.19 5.63
CA GLY A 408 20.11 36.64 4.98
C GLY A 408 20.07 36.65 3.44
N GLY A 409 19.03 37.21 2.81
CA GLY A 409 18.89 37.26 1.35
C GLY A 409 19.91 38.12 0.60
N ARG A 410 20.60 39.02 1.34
CA ARG A 410 21.67 39.88 0.81
C ARG A 410 23.06 39.25 0.95
N VAL A 411 23.19 38.13 1.64
CA VAL A 411 24.44 37.39 1.77
C VAL A 411 24.69 36.63 0.47
N THR A 412 25.86 36.84 -0.14
CA THR A 412 26.17 36.31 -1.48
C THR A 412 27.13 35.13 -1.47
N ASP A 413 27.76 34.83 -0.34
CA ASP A 413 28.87 33.89 -0.20
C ASP A 413 28.51 32.68 0.68
N TYR A 414 27.26 32.20 0.61
CA TYR A 414 26.85 30.97 1.29
C TYR A 414 27.65 29.76 0.79
N ARG A 415 28.01 28.86 1.72
CA ARG A 415 28.68 27.59 1.44
C ARG A 415 27.70 26.51 0.95
N ILE A 416 26.95 26.82 -0.11
CA ILE A 416 25.88 25.96 -0.64
C ILE A 416 26.43 24.59 -1.08
N THR A 417 27.57 24.57 -1.78
CA THR A 417 28.21 23.34 -2.25
C THR A 417 28.59 22.42 -1.09
N ASP A 418 29.29 22.97 -0.09
CA ASP A 418 29.74 22.22 1.08
C ASP A 418 28.56 21.74 1.94
N PHE A 419 27.49 22.54 2.04
CA PHE A 419 26.26 22.09 2.71
C PHE A 419 25.58 20.95 1.94
N GLY A 420 25.61 21.01 0.61
CA GLY A 420 25.13 19.92 -0.25
C GLY A 420 25.92 18.63 -0.06
N GLU A 421 27.23 18.72 0.22
CA GLU A 421 28.07 17.57 0.61
C GLU A 421 27.67 17.02 1.97
N LEU A 422 27.52 17.89 2.97
CA LEU A 422 27.03 17.51 4.29
C LEU A 422 25.69 16.77 4.20
N MET A 423 24.75 17.26 3.38
CA MET A 423 23.47 16.59 3.14
C MET A 423 23.64 15.20 2.52
N ARG A 424 24.55 15.05 1.55
CA ARG A 424 24.82 13.77 0.88
C ARG A 424 25.44 12.74 1.82
N GLU A 425 26.33 13.16 2.70
CA GLU A 425 27.01 12.33 3.71
C GLU A 425 26.08 11.91 4.85
N ASN A 426 25.03 12.68 5.12
CA ASN A 426 24.07 12.43 6.20
C ASN A 426 22.71 11.93 5.68
N ARG A 427 22.69 11.28 4.51
CA ARG A 427 21.47 10.62 4.00
C ARG A 427 21.05 9.48 4.92
N LEU A 428 19.76 9.40 5.19
CA LEU A 428 19.19 8.30 5.95
C LEU A 428 19.18 7.03 5.10
N THR A 429 19.42 5.89 5.77
CA THR A 429 19.29 4.56 5.18
C THR A 429 18.41 3.71 6.10
N PRO A 430 17.48 2.90 5.56
CA PRO A 430 16.73 1.94 6.38
C PRO A 430 17.68 1.00 7.12
N PHE A 431 17.41 0.76 8.40
CA PHE A 431 18.16 -0.19 9.22
C PHE A 431 17.26 -1.37 9.53
N PRO A 432 17.64 -2.62 9.18
CA PRO A 432 16.80 -3.79 9.47
C PRO A 432 16.65 -3.97 10.99
N GLU A 433 15.47 -4.40 11.43
CA GLU A 433 15.22 -4.80 12.82
C GLU A 433 16.00 -6.09 13.12
N SER A 434 17.27 -5.96 13.48
CA SER A 434 18.05 -7.05 14.07
C SER A 434 18.01 -6.91 15.59
N PRO A 435 17.90 -8.01 16.37
CA PRO A 435 18.16 -7.94 17.80
C PRO A 435 19.58 -7.41 17.99
N ALA A 436 19.69 -6.20 18.55
CA ALA A 436 20.96 -5.51 18.67
C ALA A 436 21.99 -6.43 19.37
N PRO A 437 23.20 -6.61 18.82
CA PRO A 437 24.25 -7.35 19.51
C PRO A 437 24.50 -6.65 20.86
N ALA A 438 24.50 -7.44 21.93
CA ALA A 438 24.76 -6.98 23.28
C ALA A 438 26.09 -6.21 23.31
N GLY A 439 26.01 -4.87 23.38
CA GLY A 439 27.17 -3.98 23.35
C GLY A 439 27.05 -2.76 22.44
N ALA A 440 26.11 -2.74 21.49
CA ALA A 440 25.80 -1.51 20.76
C ALA A 440 24.99 -0.56 21.65
N CYS A 441 25.48 0.67 21.85
CA CYS A 441 24.76 1.76 22.53
C CYS A 441 23.28 1.72 22.12
N GLY A 442 22.38 1.44 23.06
CA GLY A 442 20.95 1.12 22.85
C GLY A 442 20.09 2.25 22.30
N LYS A 443 20.69 3.13 21.48
CA LYS A 443 20.04 4.23 20.77
C LYS A 443 19.46 3.73 19.46
N VAL A 444 18.20 4.08 19.25
CA VAL A 444 17.48 3.86 17.99
C VAL A 444 18.26 4.49 16.81
N PRO A 445 18.29 3.88 15.61
CA PRO A 445 19.04 4.39 14.46
C PRO A 445 18.81 5.88 14.14
N LEU A 446 17.56 6.36 14.29
CA LEU A 446 17.23 7.77 14.08
C LEU A 446 17.93 8.71 15.08
N GLU A 447 18.05 8.30 16.34
CA GLU A 447 18.76 9.08 17.36
C GLU A 447 20.28 9.10 17.10
N ARG A 448 20.83 8.03 16.51
CA ARG A 448 22.23 8.01 16.06
C ARG A 448 22.46 9.00 14.91
N ALA A 449 21.57 9.04 13.93
CA ALA A 449 21.64 10.00 12.83
C ALA A 449 21.52 11.46 13.34
N LYS A 450 20.62 11.71 14.29
CA LYS A 450 20.48 13.02 14.95
C LYS A 450 21.75 13.42 15.71
N ALA A 451 22.34 12.50 16.47
CA ALA A 451 23.59 12.74 17.20
C ALA A 451 24.78 12.96 16.25
N GLN A 452 24.79 12.30 15.09
CA GLN A 452 25.79 12.54 14.05
C GLN A 452 25.69 13.97 13.52
N LEU A 453 24.47 14.43 13.15
CA LEU A 453 24.25 15.80 12.70
C LEU A 453 24.67 16.83 13.75
N GLU A 454 24.36 16.60 15.03
CA GLU A 454 24.81 17.46 16.13
C GLU A 454 26.34 17.61 16.12
N ARG A 455 27.09 16.51 16.06
CA ARG A 455 28.57 16.54 16.00
C ARG A 455 29.10 17.28 14.77
N HIS A 456 28.52 17.00 13.60
CA HIS A 456 28.98 17.59 12.33
C HIS A 456 28.65 19.09 12.22
N THR A 457 27.74 19.59 13.05
CA THR A 457 27.29 21.00 13.02
C THR A 457 27.77 21.83 14.20
N ARG A 458 28.55 21.28 15.14
CA ARG A 458 29.10 22.05 16.28
C ARG A 458 29.94 23.25 15.87
N TYR A 459 30.72 23.10 14.80
CA TYR A 459 31.44 24.20 14.17
C TYR A 459 31.27 24.11 12.65
N TRP A 460 30.23 24.78 12.15
CA TRP A 460 29.89 24.79 10.73
C TRP A 460 29.54 26.22 10.26
N PRO A 461 30.54 27.04 9.89
CA PRO A 461 30.33 28.39 9.37
C PRO A 461 29.51 28.36 8.08
N MET A 462 28.45 29.16 8.00
CA MET A 462 27.48 29.11 6.89
C MET A 462 27.92 29.88 5.64
N ILE A 463 28.83 30.83 5.79
CA ILE A 463 29.35 31.67 4.70
C ILE A 463 30.86 31.53 4.57
N ILE A 464 31.36 31.68 3.35
CA ILE A 464 32.77 31.50 2.99
C ILE A 464 33.64 32.49 3.79
N SER A 465 33.16 33.72 3.97
CA SER A 465 33.89 34.77 4.68
C SER A 465 34.01 34.58 6.20
N GLN A 466 33.22 33.68 6.81
CA GLN A 466 33.29 33.38 8.25
C GLN A 466 34.30 32.28 8.61
N THR A 467 34.98 31.70 7.62
CA THR A 467 35.92 30.61 7.85
C THR A 467 37.16 30.74 6.99
N THR A 468 38.31 30.39 7.55
CA THR A 468 39.55 30.22 6.79
C THR A 468 39.85 28.73 6.63
N ILE A 469 39.62 27.93 7.68
CA ILE A 469 40.00 26.52 7.72
C ILE A 469 39.23 25.68 6.70
N PHE A 470 37.95 25.96 6.50
CA PHE A 470 37.13 25.20 5.54
C PHE A 470 37.37 25.62 4.09
N ASN A 471 38.06 26.74 3.87
CA ASN A 471 38.50 27.17 2.53
C ASN A 471 39.88 26.59 2.16
N MET A 472 40.52 25.86 3.08
CA MET A 472 41.84 25.26 2.88
C MET A 472 41.73 23.76 2.60
N GLN A 473 42.12 23.33 1.40
CA GLN A 473 42.18 21.90 1.06
C GLN A 473 43.11 21.09 1.98
N ALA A 474 44.17 21.73 2.49
CA ALA A 474 45.10 21.11 3.45
C ALA A 474 44.42 20.65 4.75
N VAL A 475 43.30 21.28 5.16
CA VAL A 475 42.61 21.01 6.43
C VAL A 475 41.52 19.93 6.30
N VAL A 476 41.05 19.65 5.07
CA VAL A 476 39.96 18.69 4.82
C VAL A 476 40.14 17.33 5.52
N PRO A 477 41.34 16.69 5.49
CA PRO A 477 41.52 15.41 6.18
C PRO A 477 41.27 15.49 7.69
N LEU A 478 41.66 16.59 8.33
CA LEU A 478 41.42 16.79 9.76
C LEU A 478 39.96 17.11 10.05
N ALA A 479 39.36 18.00 9.25
CA ALA A 479 37.98 18.45 9.43
C ALA A 479 36.95 17.31 9.32
N ASN A 480 37.17 16.36 8.41
CA ASN A 480 36.26 15.22 8.21
C ASN A 480 36.41 14.16 9.31
N LEU A 481 37.60 14.04 9.91
CA LEU A 481 37.87 13.03 10.92
C LEU A 481 37.45 13.48 12.32
N ILE A 482 37.69 14.75 12.67
CA ILE A 482 37.49 15.26 14.04
C ILE A 482 36.03 15.21 14.53
N VAL A 483 35.08 15.06 13.62
CA VAL A 483 33.63 14.96 13.90
C VAL A 483 33.12 13.52 14.10
N LYS A 484 33.99 12.51 13.92
CA LYS A 484 33.69 11.10 14.21
C LYS A 484 33.41 10.88 15.70
N GLU A 485 32.65 9.84 16.01
CA GLU A 485 32.36 9.45 17.41
C GLU A 485 33.61 8.95 18.15
N SER A 486 34.51 8.29 17.43
CA SER A 486 35.81 7.83 17.93
C SER A 486 36.83 7.88 16.80
N LEU A 487 38.09 8.20 17.12
CA LEU A 487 39.20 8.22 16.17
C LEU A 487 40.03 6.94 16.31
N THR A 488 40.37 6.31 15.19
CA THR A 488 41.34 5.22 15.15
C THR A 488 42.78 5.76 15.22
N GLU A 489 43.77 4.89 15.43
CA GLU A 489 45.19 5.30 15.41
C GLU A 489 45.59 5.92 14.05
N ASP A 490 45.06 5.38 12.95
CA ASP A 490 45.26 5.92 11.61
C ASP A 490 44.58 7.29 11.43
N ASP A 491 43.39 7.49 12.00
CA ASP A 491 42.69 8.78 11.98
C ASP A 491 43.53 9.82 12.74
N VAL A 492 44.09 9.46 13.90
CA VAL A 492 44.97 10.34 14.70
C VAL A 492 46.25 10.68 13.93
N LEU A 493 46.90 9.70 13.31
CA LEU A 493 48.10 9.94 12.49
C LEU A 493 47.80 10.88 11.32
N THR A 494 46.65 10.73 10.69
CA THR A 494 46.20 11.63 9.61
C THR A 494 45.98 13.05 10.12
N CYS A 495 45.34 13.21 11.27
CA CYS A 495 45.17 14.51 11.91
C CYS A 495 46.53 15.16 12.25
N GLN A 496 47.47 14.40 12.81
CA GLN A 496 48.83 14.88 13.12
C GLN A 496 49.57 15.35 11.85
N LYS A 497 49.52 14.57 10.76
CA LYS A 497 50.10 14.95 9.47
C LYS A 497 49.52 16.26 8.94
N THR A 498 48.20 16.45 9.03
CA THR A 498 47.56 17.71 8.64
C THR A 498 48.09 18.88 9.48
N VAL A 499 48.24 18.72 10.80
CA VAL A 499 48.82 19.77 11.66
C VAL A 499 50.26 20.09 11.27
N TYR A 500 51.12 19.09 11.04
CA TYR A 500 52.50 19.33 10.61
C TYR A 500 52.58 20.03 9.25
N ASN A 501 51.71 19.68 8.31
CA ASN A 501 51.63 20.38 7.03
C ASN A 501 51.29 21.87 7.22
N LEU A 502 50.39 22.21 8.15
CA LEU A 502 50.04 23.59 8.45
C LEU A 502 51.21 24.36 9.08
N VAL A 503 51.97 23.73 9.98
CA VAL A 503 53.20 24.31 10.55
C VAL A 503 54.23 24.58 9.45
N ASP A 504 54.37 23.66 8.49
CA ASP A 504 55.28 23.87 7.36
C ASP A 504 54.80 24.97 6.41
N MET A 505 53.49 25.11 6.19
CA MET A 505 52.91 26.23 5.43
C MET A 505 53.17 27.57 6.14
N GLU A 506 53.05 27.63 7.47
CA GLU A 506 53.39 28.82 8.25
C GLU A 506 54.88 29.17 8.13
N ARG A 507 55.77 28.17 8.27
CA ARG A 507 57.23 28.37 8.11
C ARG A 507 57.61 28.88 6.73
N LYS A 508 56.92 28.41 5.68
CA LYS A 508 57.09 28.87 4.30
C LYS A 508 56.41 30.20 4.03
N ASN A 509 55.62 30.69 4.98
CA ASN A 509 54.84 31.92 4.87
C ASN A 509 53.82 31.86 3.73
N ASP A 510 53.22 30.69 3.52
CA ASP A 510 52.22 30.45 2.48
C ASP A 510 50.97 31.31 2.73
N PRO A 511 50.34 31.87 1.67
CA PRO A 511 49.16 32.72 1.82
C PRO A 511 47.92 31.92 2.26
N LEU A 512 47.16 32.48 3.21
CA LEU A 512 45.90 31.91 3.70
C LEU A 512 44.67 32.56 3.04
N PRO A 513 43.58 31.80 2.77
CA PRO A 513 42.33 32.32 2.22
C PRO A 513 41.49 33.03 3.30
N VAL A 514 42.00 34.14 3.84
CA VAL A 514 41.29 34.95 4.85
C VAL A 514 40.46 36.02 4.15
N SER A 515 39.15 36.04 4.39
CA SER A 515 38.28 37.10 3.86
C SER A 515 38.47 38.40 4.65
N THR A 516 38.86 39.47 3.98
CA THR A 516 38.93 40.83 4.51
C THR A 516 37.56 41.48 4.43
N VAL A 517 36.65 41.16 5.36
CA VAL A 517 35.41 41.91 5.54
C VAL A 517 35.51 42.68 6.85
N GLY A 518 35.77 43.99 6.78
CA GLY A 518 35.63 44.89 7.93
C GLY A 518 36.73 45.92 8.23
N GLU A 519 37.75 46.12 7.39
CA GLU A 519 38.69 47.25 7.55
C GLU A 519 38.90 47.94 6.20
N ALA A 520 38.03 48.92 5.90
CA ALA A 520 38.44 49.99 5.01
C ALA A 520 39.43 50.87 5.81
N GLU A 521 40.59 51.14 5.19
CA GLU A 521 41.76 51.85 5.73
C GLU A 521 42.74 51.03 6.58
N ALA A 522 43.43 50.08 5.94
CA ALA A 522 44.87 49.93 6.17
C ALA A 522 45.56 49.36 4.91
N SER A 523 46.73 49.91 4.64
CA SER A 523 47.66 49.63 3.54
C SER A 523 47.74 48.18 3.05
N SER A 524 48.05 48.05 1.76
CA SER A 524 48.24 46.87 0.90
C SER A 524 49.25 45.79 1.34
N THR A 525 49.48 45.59 2.64
CA THR A 525 50.29 44.51 3.20
C THR A 525 49.89 44.30 4.67
N GLY A 526 48.92 43.43 4.95
CA GLY A 526 48.70 42.93 6.32
C GLY A 526 49.82 41.96 6.70
N PRO A 527 50.35 41.94 7.95
CA PRO A 527 51.43 41.03 8.31
C PRO A 527 50.95 39.58 8.22
N CYS A 528 51.64 38.73 7.47
CA CYS A 528 51.33 37.30 7.38
C CYS A 528 51.34 36.61 8.77
N GLY A 529 52.10 37.13 9.73
CA GLY A 529 52.08 36.67 11.13
C GLY A 529 50.76 36.90 11.88
N THR A 530 49.88 37.80 11.41
CA THR A 530 48.55 38.05 12.01
C THR A 530 47.47 37.10 11.47
N SER A 531 47.60 36.62 10.23
CA SER A 531 46.65 35.65 9.65
C SER A 531 46.79 34.26 10.27
N TRP A 532 48.02 33.80 10.54
CA TRP A 532 48.26 32.53 11.26
C TRP A 532 47.86 32.61 12.74
N ARG A 533 47.88 33.79 13.38
CA ARG A 533 47.31 33.96 14.74
C ARG A 533 45.78 33.89 14.77
N ARG A 534 45.08 34.34 13.72
CA ARG A 534 43.61 34.14 13.60
C ARG A 534 43.22 32.67 13.46
N TRP A 535 44.13 31.79 13.04
CA TRP A 535 43.94 30.35 13.03
C TRP A 535 43.84 29.72 14.44
N CYS A 536 44.42 30.34 15.47
CA CYS A 536 44.34 29.81 16.84
C CYS A 536 42.98 30.06 17.51
N ALA A 537 42.17 31.01 17.02
CA ALA A 537 40.90 31.39 17.64
C ALA A 537 39.75 30.36 17.53
N PRO A 538 39.64 29.50 16.48
CA PRO A 538 38.63 28.44 16.39
C PRO A 538 39.06 27.12 17.06
N THR A 539 40.16 27.08 17.83
CA THR A 539 40.43 25.98 18.78
C THR A 539 39.43 25.95 19.96
N SER A 540 38.20 26.41 19.74
CA SER A 540 37.07 26.06 20.58
C SER A 540 36.94 24.54 20.56
N GLY A 541 37.19 23.90 21.71
CA GLY A 541 37.19 22.44 21.92
C GLY A 541 35.83 21.77 21.70
N ALA A 542 35.21 21.97 20.54
CA ALA A 542 33.89 21.50 20.18
C ALA A 542 33.79 19.98 20.11
N ALA A 543 34.90 19.29 19.84
CA ALA A 543 34.98 17.82 19.81
C ALA A 543 35.52 17.21 21.13
N SER A 544 36.05 18.02 22.06
CA SER A 544 36.60 17.54 23.33
C SER A 544 35.57 17.69 24.46
N ALA A 545 35.34 16.63 25.24
CA ALA A 545 34.46 16.67 26.42
C ALA A 545 35.01 17.52 27.59
N THR A 546 36.21 18.08 27.43
CA THR A 546 36.89 18.94 28.40
C THR A 546 37.33 20.23 27.73
N PRO A 547 37.13 21.41 28.35
CA PRO A 547 37.63 22.67 27.82
C PRO A 547 39.16 22.67 27.96
N ALA A 548 39.87 22.31 26.89
CA ALA A 548 41.32 22.46 26.85
C ALA A 548 41.65 23.89 26.41
N CYS A 549 42.01 24.75 27.35
CA CYS A 549 42.82 25.92 27.07
C CYS A 549 44.17 25.42 26.54
N TRP A 550 44.40 25.57 25.24
CA TRP A 550 45.76 25.48 24.69
C TRP A 550 46.38 26.88 24.82
N SER A 551 47.10 27.11 25.91
CA SER A 551 48.03 28.23 26.03
C SER A 551 49.28 27.93 25.19
N ALA A 552 49.69 28.93 24.42
CA ALA A 552 50.81 28.94 23.48
C ALA A 552 52.14 28.42 24.04
#